data_AF-A0A167D8G3-F1
#
_entry.id   AF-A0A167D8G3-F1
#
_cell.length_a   1.000
_cell.length_b   1.000
_cell.length_c   1.000
_cell.angle_alpha   90.00
_cell.angle_beta   90.00
_cell.angle_gamma   90.00
#
_symmetry.space_group_name_H-M   'P 1'
#
loop_
_entity.id
_entity.type
_entity.pdbx_description
1 polymer ?
#
loop_
_entity_poly.entity_id
_entity_poly.type
_entity_poly.pdbx_seq_one_letter_code
_entity_poly.pdbx_strand_id
1 'polypeptide(L)'
;MALPPALRMLFPALMLSPCLLLADSSTPQIEQHSSINTASLYQQSSTASLAIIRQSRSHDVNAIISQQHSHRSDANIDQTQSHHSEARISQDHTDSATGSIQQNQSPSSRADIEQSNGSDIDASIAQYGTGNDALIAQSHMDSRASIEQHSPLHDIEGSTATILQSAGNSSGKIIQFGVGNHATVHQF
;
A
#
# COMPACT_ATOMS: atom_id res chain seq x y z
N MET A 1 55.67 14.05 10.17
CA MET A 1 54.74 13.02 9.69
C MET A 1 53.34 13.55 9.94
N ALA A 2 52.75 14.19 8.93
CA ALA A 2 51.50 14.94 9.05
C ALA A 2 50.35 14.09 8.50
N LEU A 3 49.34 13.83 9.34
CA LEU A 3 48.06 13.27 8.91
C LEU A 3 47.26 14.34 8.13
N PRO A 4 46.58 14.02 7.02
CA PRO A 4 45.78 14.98 6.27
C PRO A 4 44.42 15.28 6.95
N PRO A 5 43.86 16.48 6.75
CA PRO A 5 42.54 16.86 7.26
C PRO A 5 41.46 16.56 6.22
N ALA A 6 40.42 15.81 6.58
CA ALA A 6 39.19 15.79 5.80
C ALA A 6 37.98 15.49 6.69
N LEU A 7 37.02 16.40 6.61
CA LEU A 7 35.59 16.22 6.85
C LEU A 7 35.07 16.17 8.30
N ARG A 8 35.01 17.37 8.91
CA ARG A 8 33.92 17.72 9.84
C ARG A 8 32.60 17.71 9.05
N MET A 9 31.88 16.59 9.02
CA MET A 9 30.44 16.62 8.73
C MET A 9 29.70 16.87 10.04
N LEU A 10 29.34 18.14 10.24
CA LEU A 10 28.32 18.54 11.19
C LEU A 10 26.99 18.04 10.62
N PHE A 11 26.51 16.87 11.04
CA PHE A 11 25.14 16.44 10.74
C PHE A 11 24.19 17.23 11.65
N PRO A 12 23.29 18.07 11.12
CA PRO A 12 22.14 18.50 11.90
C PRO A 12 21.31 17.26 12.22
N ALA A 13 20.89 17.11 13.47
CA ALA A 13 20.07 16.00 13.93
C ALA A 13 18.73 15.97 13.17
N LEU A 14 18.66 15.17 12.10
CA LEU A 14 17.42 14.77 11.46
C LEU A 14 16.90 13.56 12.25
N MET A 15 15.81 13.73 12.99
CA MET A 15 15.10 12.64 13.66
C MET A 15 14.48 11.73 12.59
N LEU A 16 15.20 10.68 12.17
CA LEU A 16 14.64 9.62 11.33
C LEU A 16 13.71 8.73 12.18
N SER A 17 12.44 8.64 11.79
CA SER A 17 11.50 7.62 12.26
C SER A 17 12.00 6.21 11.91
N PRO A 18 11.64 5.16 12.67
CA PRO A 18 12.15 3.81 12.44
C PRO A 18 11.61 3.27 11.10
N CYS A 19 12.52 3.11 10.15
CA CYS A 19 12.30 2.48 8.85
C CYS A 19 12.98 1.10 8.88
N LEU A 20 12.22 0.02 8.68
CA LEU A 20 12.75 -1.35 8.62
C LEU A 20 12.73 -1.83 7.17
N LEU A 21 13.91 -2.17 6.65
CA LEU A 21 14.14 -2.61 5.29
C LEU A 21 14.79 -3.99 5.29
N LEU A 22 14.07 -5.01 4.85
CA LEU A 22 14.58 -6.37 4.67
C LEU A 22 14.24 -6.82 3.25
N ALA A 23 15.25 -6.93 2.39
CA ALA A 23 15.07 -7.39 1.01
C ALA A 23 16.17 -8.39 0.62
N ASP A 24 15.76 -9.46 -0.04
CA ASP A 24 16.64 -10.39 -0.74
C ASP A 24 16.36 -10.26 -2.25
N SER A 25 17.37 -9.91 -3.06
CA SER A 25 17.32 -9.78 -4.54
C SER A 25 16.24 -8.87 -5.17
N SER A 26 15.59 -8.01 -4.40
CA SER A 26 14.51 -7.09 -4.81
C SER A 26 14.86 -5.63 -4.47
N THR A 27 14.18 -4.66 -5.11
CA THR A 27 14.47 -3.22 -4.94
C THR A 27 13.41 -2.53 -4.08
N PRO A 28 13.60 -2.43 -2.76
CA PRO A 28 12.67 -1.72 -1.92
C PRO A 28 12.97 -0.21 -1.91
N GLN A 29 11.94 0.63 -2.00
CA GLN A 29 12.08 2.09 -1.89
C GLN A 29 11.04 2.66 -0.92
N ILE A 30 11.52 3.37 0.10
CA ILE A 30 10.68 4.13 1.03
C ILE A 30 11.06 5.61 0.91
N GLU A 31 10.08 6.46 0.60
CA GLU A 31 10.25 7.91 0.54
C GLU A 31 9.28 8.57 1.53
N GLN A 32 9.83 9.15 2.62
CA GLN A 32 9.07 9.81 3.67
C GLN A 32 9.48 11.28 3.81
N HIS A 33 8.50 12.18 3.81
CA HIS A 33 8.72 13.62 3.96
C HIS A 33 8.18 14.21 5.28
N SER A 34 7.87 13.37 6.29
CA SER A 34 7.31 13.79 7.59
C SER A 34 7.75 12.87 8.74
N SER A 35 7.90 13.44 9.95
CA SER A 35 8.63 12.83 11.09
C SER A 35 7.81 11.89 11.99
N ILE A 36 6.58 11.52 11.62
CA ILE A 36 5.68 10.69 12.45
C ILE A 36 5.06 9.53 11.65
N ASN A 37 5.55 9.27 10.44
CA ASN A 37 4.99 8.22 9.60
C ASN A 37 5.72 6.90 9.83
N THR A 38 4.97 5.80 9.85
CA THR A 38 5.53 4.44 9.86
C THR A 38 5.46 3.88 8.44
N ALA A 39 6.59 3.41 7.94
CA ALA A 39 6.70 2.68 6.68
C ALA A 39 7.50 1.41 6.95
N SER A 40 6.90 0.26 6.67
CA SER A 40 7.55 -1.06 6.81
C SER A 40 7.49 -1.79 5.48
N LEU A 41 8.63 -2.34 5.06
CA LEU A 41 8.73 -3.12 3.85
C LEU A 41 9.46 -4.42 4.14
N TYR A 42 8.78 -5.52 3.86
CA TYR A 42 9.28 -6.87 4.06
C TYR A 42 9.28 -7.64 2.75
N GLN A 43 10.47 -8.04 2.28
CA GLN A 43 10.66 -8.86 1.08
C GLN A 43 11.46 -10.11 1.45
N GLN A 44 10.81 -11.27 1.44
CA GLN A 44 11.44 -12.55 1.79
C GLN A 44 11.27 -13.56 0.66
N SER A 45 12.40 -14.12 0.18
CA SER A 45 12.38 -15.13 -0.90
C SER A 45 11.63 -14.64 -2.15
N SER A 46 11.65 -13.33 -2.38
CA SER A 46 11.00 -12.68 -3.51
C SER A 46 12.05 -12.25 -4.53
N THR A 47 11.77 -12.42 -5.81
CA THR A 47 12.73 -12.17 -6.90
C THR A 47 12.12 -11.24 -7.93
N ALA A 48 12.93 -10.34 -8.50
CA ALA A 48 12.49 -9.35 -9.51
C ALA A 48 11.23 -8.56 -9.13
N SER A 49 10.96 -8.40 -7.82
CA SER A 49 9.75 -7.78 -7.29
C SER A 49 10.06 -6.35 -6.81
N LEU A 50 9.15 -5.42 -7.08
CA LEU A 50 9.27 -4.02 -6.69
C LEU A 50 8.32 -3.69 -5.53
N ALA A 51 8.83 -3.02 -4.51
CA ALA A 51 8.01 -2.54 -3.40
C ALA A 51 8.32 -1.07 -3.12
N ILE A 52 7.31 -0.22 -3.24
CA ILE A 52 7.46 1.23 -3.08
C ILE A 52 6.42 1.78 -2.09
N ILE A 53 6.90 2.55 -1.11
CA ILE A 53 6.06 3.34 -0.22
C ILE A 53 6.43 4.81 -0.38
N ARG A 54 5.44 5.65 -0.70
CA ARG A 54 5.56 7.11 -0.75
C ARG A 54 4.58 7.73 0.22
N GLN A 55 5.10 8.54 1.15
CA GLN A 55 4.29 9.25 2.13
C GLN A 55 4.61 10.74 2.08
N SER A 56 3.68 11.53 1.52
CA SER A 56 3.87 12.95 1.26
C SER A 56 2.84 13.79 2.02
N ARG A 57 3.28 14.80 2.77
CA ARG A 57 2.41 15.71 3.54
C ARG A 57 1.39 14.99 4.44
N SER A 58 1.72 13.79 4.92
CA SER A 58 0.91 12.96 5.82
C SER A 58 1.55 12.94 7.22
N HIS A 59 0.74 12.72 8.26
CA HIS A 59 1.19 12.53 9.64
C HIS A 59 0.39 11.36 10.25
N ASP A 60 1.02 10.61 11.15
CA ASP A 60 0.44 9.42 11.81
C ASP A 60 -0.11 8.38 10.82
N VAL A 61 0.56 8.20 9.68
CA VAL A 61 0.20 7.15 8.72
C VAL A 61 1.00 5.87 8.94
N ASN A 62 0.35 4.74 8.66
CA ASN A 62 0.96 3.41 8.64
C ASN A 62 0.90 2.84 7.22
N ALA A 63 2.06 2.57 6.62
CA ALA A 63 2.16 1.88 5.33
C ALA A 63 2.98 0.61 5.50
N ILE A 64 2.42 -0.53 5.07
CA ILE A 64 3.06 -1.83 5.17
C ILE A 64 3.00 -2.54 3.82
N ILE A 65 4.16 -2.91 3.29
CA ILE A 65 4.26 -3.84 2.16
C ILE A 65 4.94 -5.12 2.64
N SER A 66 4.32 -6.27 2.35
CA SER A 66 4.88 -7.61 2.59
C SER A 66 4.82 -8.41 1.30
N GLN A 67 5.97 -8.79 0.77
CA GLN A 67 6.12 -9.66 -0.40
C GLN A 67 6.91 -10.91 0.00
N GLN A 68 6.21 -12.03 0.14
CA GLN A 68 6.80 -13.30 0.51
C GLN A 68 6.66 -14.29 -0.65
N HIS A 69 7.75 -14.99 -0.98
CA HIS A 69 7.76 -15.99 -2.04
C HIS A 69 7.18 -15.48 -3.37
N SER A 70 7.42 -14.20 -3.69
CA SER A 70 6.79 -13.53 -4.83
C SER A 70 7.78 -13.30 -5.97
N HIS A 71 7.37 -13.54 -7.20
CA HIS A 71 8.21 -13.40 -8.40
C HIS A 71 7.60 -12.35 -9.34
N ARG A 72 8.39 -11.36 -9.77
CA ARG A 72 7.92 -10.26 -10.63
C ARG A 72 6.66 -9.56 -10.09
N SER A 73 6.51 -9.49 -8.78
CA SER A 73 5.34 -8.89 -8.15
C SER A 73 5.64 -7.47 -7.70
N ASP A 74 4.73 -6.55 -8.01
CA ASP A 74 4.88 -5.13 -7.75
C ASP A 74 3.85 -4.68 -6.71
N ALA A 75 4.31 -3.93 -5.71
CA ALA A 75 3.50 -3.36 -4.66
C ALA A 75 3.81 -1.86 -4.50
N ASN A 76 2.79 -1.01 -4.60
CA ASN A 76 2.95 0.43 -4.46
C ASN A 76 1.91 1.03 -3.50
N ILE A 77 2.37 1.77 -2.50
CA ILE A 77 1.54 2.56 -1.60
C ILE A 77 1.89 4.03 -1.75
N ASP A 78 0.91 4.87 -2.06
CA ASP A 78 1.01 6.33 -2.04
C ASP A 78 -0.01 6.90 -1.05
N GLN A 79 0.49 7.58 -0.01
CA GLN A 79 -0.32 8.28 0.98
C GLN A 79 0.01 9.77 0.97
N THR A 80 -0.84 10.55 0.31
CA THR A 80 -0.67 11.99 0.14
C THR A 80 -1.77 12.75 0.88
N GLN A 81 -1.40 13.57 1.88
CA GLN A 81 -2.34 14.33 2.73
C GLN A 81 -3.40 13.44 3.43
N SER A 82 -3.04 12.22 3.82
CA SER A 82 -3.97 11.20 4.33
C SER A 82 -3.68 10.87 5.79
N HIS A 83 -3.94 11.82 6.69
CA HIS A 83 -3.57 11.72 8.10
C HIS A 83 -4.27 10.55 8.81
N HIS A 84 -3.63 9.94 9.82
CA HIS A 84 -4.22 8.82 10.58
C HIS A 84 -4.72 7.66 9.71
N SER A 85 -4.07 7.41 8.57
CA SER A 85 -4.53 6.43 7.58
C SER A 85 -3.61 5.22 7.51
N GLU A 86 -4.21 4.08 7.19
CA GLU A 86 -3.53 2.80 7.08
C GLU A 86 -3.63 2.26 5.65
N ALA A 87 -2.51 1.79 5.13
CA ALA A 87 -2.43 1.12 3.84
C ALA A 87 -1.55 -0.12 3.95
N ARG A 88 -2.08 -1.27 3.54
CA ARG A 88 -1.32 -2.53 3.54
C ARG A 88 -1.46 -3.27 2.22
N ILE A 89 -0.33 -3.71 1.68
CA ILE A 89 -0.27 -4.65 0.58
C ILE A 89 0.46 -5.91 1.03
N SER A 90 -0.19 -7.06 0.87
CA SER A 90 0.38 -8.37 1.15
C SER A 90 0.32 -9.23 -0.10
N GLN A 91 1.48 -9.62 -0.61
CA GLN A 91 1.64 -10.57 -1.71
C GLN A 91 2.38 -11.80 -1.19
N ASP A 92 1.69 -12.93 -1.09
CA ASP A 92 2.27 -14.19 -0.62
C ASP A 92 2.11 -15.29 -1.68
N HIS A 93 3.22 -15.89 -2.08
CA HIS A 93 3.25 -16.95 -3.08
C HIS A 93 2.59 -16.51 -4.42
N THR A 94 3.06 -15.38 -4.95
CA THR A 94 2.50 -14.77 -6.17
C THR A 94 3.50 -14.74 -7.32
N ASP A 95 3.03 -14.79 -8.56
CA ASP A 95 3.84 -14.53 -9.76
C ASP A 95 3.17 -13.46 -10.62
N SER A 96 3.86 -12.38 -10.93
CA SER A 96 3.31 -11.25 -11.69
C SER A 96 2.09 -10.58 -11.05
N ALA A 97 2.04 -10.53 -9.71
CA ALA A 97 0.98 -9.83 -9.00
C ALA A 97 1.25 -8.33 -8.91
N THR A 98 0.24 -7.51 -9.13
CA THR A 98 0.31 -6.04 -8.94
C THR A 98 -0.70 -5.61 -7.89
N GLY A 99 -0.21 -4.93 -6.85
CA GLY A 99 -1.03 -4.28 -5.83
C GLY A 99 -0.73 -2.79 -5.78
N SER A 100 -1.76 -1.94 -5.85
CA SER A 100 -1.61 -0.49 -5.75
C SER A 100 -2.64 0.12 -4.82
N ILE A 101 -2.18 0.86 -3.81
CA ILE A 101 -3.03 1.64 -2.93
C ILE A 101 -2.66 3.11 -3.09
N GLN A 102 -3.67 3.93 -3.39
CA GLN A 102 -3.57 5.37 -3.41
C GLN A 102 -4.59 5.98 -2.44
N GLN A 103 -4.08 6.59 -1.38
CA GLN A 103 -4.87 7.38 -0.42
C GLN A 103 -4.50 8.85 -0.61
N ASN A 104 -5.34 9.61 -1.29
CA ASN A 104 -5.11 11.03 -1.54
C ASN A 104 -6.18 11.87 -0.83
N GLN A 105 -5.76 12.78 0.04
CA GLN A 105 -6.65 13.55 0.91
C GLN A 105 -7.66 12.64 1.61
N SER A 106 -7.16 11.52 2.16
CA SER A 106 -8.02 10.45 2.69
C SER A 106 -7.81 10.22 4.17
N PRO A 107 -8.04 11.24 5.04
CA PRO A 107 -7.76 11.09 6.45
C PRO A 107 -8.63 9.98 7.08
N SER A 108 -8.08 9.32 8.09
CA SER A 108 -8.74 8.22 8.81
C SER A 108 -9.26 7.10 7.90
N SER A 109 -8.61 6.87 6.76
CA SER A 109 -9.00 5.82 5.82
C SER A 109 -8.11 4.59 5.95
N ARG A 110 -8.67 3.43 5.62
CA ARG A 110 -8.00 2.14 5.62
C ARG A 110 -8.14 1.46 4.26
N ALA A 111 -7.02 0.96 3.74
CA ALA A 111 -6.99 0.20 2.50
C ALA A 111 -6.10 -1.04 2.66
N ASP A 112 -6.65 -2.20 2.34
CA ASP A 112 -5.96 -3.48 2.41
C ASP A 112 -6.08 -4.23 1.07
N ILE A 113 -4.93 -4.62 0.51
CA ILE A 113 -4.83 -5.53 -0.64
C ILE A 113 -4.14 -6.81 -0.18
N GLU A 114 -4.82 -7.93 -0.37
CA GLU A 114 -4.31 -9.27 -0.11
C GLU A 114 -4.32 -10.09 -1.40
N GLN A 115 -3.14 -10.53 -1.82
CA GLN A 115 -2.92 -11.30 -3.04
C GLN A 115 -2.16 -12.57 -2.64
N SER A 116 -2.79 -13.73 -2.81
CA SER A 116 -2.18 -15.00 -2.38
C SER A 116 -2.37 -16.13 -3.38
N ASN A 117 -1.35 -16.98 -3.53
CA ASN A 117 -1.41 -18.18 -4.37
C ASN A 117 -1.94 -17.89 -5.79
N GLY A 118 -1.50 -16.79 -6.39
CA GLY A 118 -2.07 -16.27 -7.62
C GLY A 118 -1.02 -15.85 -8.65
N SER A 119 -1.44 -15.88 -9.92
CA SER A 119 -0.61 -15.49 -11.05
C SER A 119 -1.36 -14.48 -11.92
N ASP A 120 -0.68 -13.43 -12.36
CA ASP A 120 -1.29 -12.35 -13.17
C ASP A 120 -2.54 -11.74 -12.51
N ILE A 121 -2.44 -11.45 -11.20
CA ILE A 121 -3.49 -10.80 -10.42
C ILE A 121 -3.21 -9.32 -10.21
N ASP A 122 -4.23 -8.48 -10.42
CA ASP A 122 -4.15 -7.03 -10.35
C ASP A 122 -5.22 -6.48 -9.41
N ALA A 123 -4.78 -5.75 -8.38
CA ALA A 123 -5.63 -5.10 -7.39
C ALA A 123 -5.25 -3.63 -7.25
N SER A 124 -6.27 -2.76 -7.30
CA SER A 124 -6.10 -1.33 -7.04
C SER A 124 -7.17 -0.77 -6.10
N ILE A 125 -6.74 0.00 -5.12
CA ILE A 125 -7.62 0.76 -4.23
C ILE A 125 -7.26 2.24 -4.35
N ALA A 126 -8.26 3.06 -4.69
CA ALA A 126 -8.15 4.51 -4.67
C ALA A 126 -9.18 5.09 -3.70
N GLN A 127 -8.70 5.82 -2.70
CA GLN A 127 -9.53 6.49 -1.72
C GLN A 127 -9.34 8.00 -1.80
N TYR A 128 -10.45 8.71 -1.64
CA TYR A 128 -10.55 10.15 -1.51
C TYR A 128 -11.59 10.48 -0.43
N GLY A 129 -11.25 11.41 0.46
CA GLY A 129 -12.12 11.80 1.56
C GLY A 129 -12.00 10.94 2.81
N THR A 130 -12.82 11.26 3.80
CA THR A 130 -12.59 10.79 5.17
C THR A 130 -13.27 9.46 5.45
N GLY A 131 -12.61 8.60 6.23
CA GLY A 131 -13.23 7.41 6.83
C GLY A 131 -13.51 6.25 5.86
N ASN A 132 -12.86 6.21 4.69
CA ASN A 132 -13.07 5.13 3.73
C ASN A 132 -12.41 3.83 4.20
N ASP A 133 -13.09 2.70 4.00
CA ASP A 133 -12.58 1.36 4.31
C ASP A 133 -12.71 0.46 3.08
N ALA A 134 -11.59 -0.07 2.59
CA ALA A 134 -11.55 -0.87 1.38
C ALA A 134 -10.68 -2.12 1.57
N LEU A 135 -11.22 -3.26 1.14
CA LEU A 135 -10.51 -4.54 1.11
C LEU A 135 -10.65 -5.19 -0.27
N ILE A 136 -9.51 -5.54 -0.86
CA ILE A 136 -9.46 -6.45 -2.02
C ILE A 136 -8.69 -7.69 -1.60
N ALA A 137 -9.32 -8.85 -1.69
CA ALA A 137 -8.64 -10.13 -1.55
C ALA A 137 -8.78 -10.94 -2.84
N GLN A 138 -7.65 -11.32 -3.42
CA GLN A 138 -7.57 -12.11 -4.65
C GLN A 138 -6.73 -13.36 -4.44
N SER A 139 -7.22 -14.47 -4.98
CA SER A 139 -6.43 -15.68 -5.17
C SER A 139 -6.61 -16.23 -6.58
N HIS A 140 -5.78 -17.21 -6.95
CA HIS A 140 -5.76 -17.87 -8.25
C HIS A 140 -5.34 -16.94 -9.40
N MET A 141 -5.66 -17.31 -10.66
CA MET A 141 -5.04 -16.70 -11.84
C MET A 141 -5.95 -15.71 -12.57
N ASP A 142 -5.36 -14.71 -13.23
CA ASP A 142 -6.03 -13.81 -14.17
C ASP A 142 -7.17 -12.98 -13.56
N SER A 143 -7.03 -12.55 -12.30
CA SER A 143 -8.06 -11.80 -11.58
C SER A 143 -7.75 -10.31 -11.51
N ARG A 144 -8.76 -9.46 -11.78
CA ARG A 144 -8.64 -7.99 -11.70
C ARG A 144 -9.70 -7.42 -10.76
N ALA A 145 -9.28 -6.61 -9.80
CA ALA A 145 -10.16 -5.95 -8.85
C ALA A 145 -9.79 -4.48 -8.70
N SER A 146 -10.80 -3.61 -8.67
CA SER A 146 -10.61 -2.21 -8.31
C SER A 146 -11.72 -1.68 -7.40
N ILE A 147 -11.31 -0.93 -6.38
CA ILE A 147 -12.18 -0.17 -5.49
C ILE A 147 -11.83 1.30 -5.63
N GLU A 148 -12.83 2.13 -5.89
CA GLU A 148 -12.71 3.58 -5.90
C GLU A 148 -13.76 4.18 -4.97
N GLN A 149 -13.32 4.90 -3.93
CA GLN A 149 -14.19 5.49 -2.92
C GLN A 149 -13.97 7.00 -2.83
N HIS A 150 -15.07 7.74 -2.93
CA HIS A 150 -15.10 9.20 -2.82
C HIS A 150 -16.09 9.61 -1.74
N SER A 151 -15.57 9.83 -0.53
CA SER A 151 -16.34 10.39 0.58
C SER A 151 -16.03 11.89 0.73
N PRO A 152 -16.88 12.69 1.39
CA PRO A 152 -16.54 14.06 1.73
C PRO A 152 -15.40 14.15 2.75
N LEU A 153 -14.64 15.25 2.75
CA LEU A 153 -13.50 15.46 3.68
C LEU A 153 -13.91 15.73 5.14
N HIS A 154 -15.17 16.07 5.39
CA HIS A 154 -15.63 16.49 6.72
C HIS A 154 -16.50 15.44 7.42
N ASP A 155 -16.83 14.35 6.73
CA ASP A 155 -17.71 13.31 7.26
C ASP A 155 -16.87 12.17 7.82
N ILE A 156 -17.14 11.78 9.06
CA ILE A 156 -16.49 10.62 9.70
C ILE A 156 -17.07 9.28 9.23
N GLU A 157 -18.19 9.31 8.49
CA GLU A 157 -18.85 8.14 7.92
C GLU A 157 -18.44 7.96 6.45
N GLY A 158 -17.24 7.42 6.22
CA GLY A 158 -16.83 7.08 4.87
C GLY A 158 -17.59 5.87 4.30
N SER A 159 -17.16 5.40 3.14
CA SER A 159 -17.76 4.23 2.50
C SER A 159 -16.96 2.97 2.82
N THR A 160 -17.63 1.81 2.84
CA THR A 160 -17.01 0.49 2.96
C THR A 160 -17.17 -0.32 1.68
N ALA A 161 -16.08 -0.88 1.17
CA ALA A 161 -16.08 -1.69 -0.04
C ALA A 161 -15.24 -2.96 0.14
N THR A 162 -15.75 -4.08 -0.34
CA THR A 162 -15.03 -5.37 -0.29
C THR A 162 -15.16 -6.11 -1.62
N ILE A 163 -14.02 -6.52 -2.19
CA ILE A 163 -13.98 -7.44 -3.32
C ILE A 163 -13.23 -8.70 -2.89
N LEU A 164 -13.91 -9.84 -2.97
CA LEU A 164 -13.31 -11.17 -2.77
C LEU A 164 -13.39 -11.94 -4.09
N GLN A 165 -12.24 -12.33 -4.62
CA GLN A 165 -12.14 -13.13 -5.84
C GLN A 165 -11.30 -14.38 -5.58
N SER A 166 -11.97 -15.53 -5.60
CA SER A 166 -11.32 -16.83 -5.47
C SER A 166 -11.53 -17.73 -6.69
N ALA A 167 -12.22 -17.25 -7.72
CA ALA A 167 -12.21 -17.87 -9.05
C ALA A 167 -11.09 -17.27 -9.89
N GLY A 168 -10.50 -18.07 -10.78
CA GLY A 168 -9.66 -17.53 -11.84
C GLY A 168 -10.49 -16.77 -12.89
N ASN A 169 -9.88 -15.85 -13.64
CA ASN A 169 -10.55 -14.99 -14.63
C ASN A 169 -11.69 -14.12 -14.05
N SER A 170 -11.54 -13.67 -12.80
CA SER A 170 -12.52 -12.85 -12.11
C SER A 170 -12.29 -11.35 -12.39
N SER A 171 -13.36 -10.57 -12.56
CA SER A 171 -13.26 -9.11 -12.68
C SER A 171 -14.29 -8.41 -11.79
N GLY A 172 -13.81 -7.62 -10.84
CA GLY A 172 -14.61 -6.91 -9.85
C GLY A 172 -14.29 -5.42 -9.88
N LYS A 173 -15.32 -4.57 -9.89
CA LYS A 173 -15.16 -3.13 -9.76
C LYS A 173 -16.23 -2.59 -8.82
N ILE A 174 -15.80 -1.83 -7.82
CA ILE A 174 -16.68 -1.05 -6.94
C ILE A 174 -16.31 0.42 -7.09
N ILE A 175 -17.30 1.27 -7.35
CA ILE A 175 -17.18 2.73 -7.28
C ILE A 175 -18.25 3.23 -6.32
N GLN A 176 -17.85 3.98 -5.30
CA GLN A 176 -18.76 4.58 -4.32
C GLN A 176 -18.55 6.09 -4.23
N PHE A 177 -19.64 6.84 -4.29
CA PHE A 177 -19.66 8.28 -4.07
C PHE A 177 -20.61 8.61 -2.93
N GLY A 178 -20.17 9.46 -2.00
CA GLY A 178 -20.97 9.89 -0.86
C GLY A 178 -20.64 9.15 0.44
N VAL A 179 -21.57 9.24 1.39
CA VAL A 179 -21.37 8.87 2.80
C VAL A 179 -22.04 7.53 3.09
N GLY A 180 -21.37 6.65 3.83
CA GLY A 180 -21.96 5.41 4.35
C GLY A 180 -22.36 4.36 3.31
N ASN A 181 -21.77 4.38 2.10
CA ASN A 181 -22.04 3.34 1.12
C ASN A 181 -21.42 2.00 1.56
N HIS A 182 -22.13 0.89 1.35
CA HIS A 182 -21.60 -0.45 1.57
C HIS A 182 -21.75 -1.29 0.29
N ALA A 183 -20.66 -1.87 -0.21
CA ALA A 183 -20.67 -2.69 -1.40
C ALA A 183 -19.75 -3.90 -1.23
N THR A 184 -20.24 -5.06 -1.67
CA THR A 184 -19.51 -6.32 -1.58
C THR A 184 -19.64 -7.08 -2.89
N VAL A 185 -18.53 -7.51 -3.47
CA VAL A 185 -18.48 -8.37 -4.66
C VAL A 185 -17.75 -9.65 -4.28
N HIS A 186 -18.43 -10.79 -4.39
CA HIS A 186 -17.82 -12.10 -4.23
C HIS A 186 -17.90 -12.86 -5.56
N GLN A 187 -16.77 -13.38 -6.04
CA GLN A 187 -16.69 -14.21 -7.25
C GLN A 187 -15.94 -15.51 -6.92
N PHE A 188 -16.64 -16.64 -7.07
CA PHE A 188 -16.19 -18.00 -6.75
C PHE A 188 -16.18 -18.88 -7.99
#